data_AF-A0A2V8CTC8-F1
#
_entry.id   AF-A0A2V8CTC8-F1
#
_cell.length_a   1.000
_cell.length_b   1.000
_cell.length_c   1.000
_cell.angle_alpha   90.00
_cell.angle_beta   90.00
_cell.angle_gamma   90.00
#
_symmetry.space_group_name_H-M   'P 1'
#
loop_
_entity.id
_entity.type
_entity.pdbx_description
1 polymer ?
#
loop_
_entity_poly.entity_id
_entity_poly.type
_entity_poly.pdbx_seq_one_letter_code
_entity_poly.pdbx_strand_id
1 'polypeptide(L)' 'MPSMNVLDTGALESIDSREPRSVLFEIATMQPGCLADADVVTHGRSLMLSQSEEHRPDIEAPPVPIRSCR' A
#
# COMPACT_ATOMS: atom_id res chain seq x y z
N MET A 1 -16.82 -22.11 0.10
CA MET A 1 -15.49 -21.54 0.40
C MET A 1 -15.68 -20.03 0.58
N PRO A 2 -15.07 -19.38 1.58
CA PRO A 2 -15.13 -17.93 1.66
C PRO A 2 -14.60 -17.35 0.34
N SER A 3 -15.32 -16.42 -0.27
CA SER A 3 -14.87 -15.73 -1.47
C SER A 3 -13.64 -14.89 -1.10
N MET A 4 -12.46 -15.31 -1.54
CA MET A 4 -11.27 -14.48 -1.49
C MET A 4 -11.40 -13.41 -2.56
N ASN A 5 -11.56 -12.16 -2.14
CA ASN A 5 -11.52 -11.04 -3.07
C ASN A 5 -10.05 -10.64 -3.26
N VAL A 6 -9.68 -10.36 -4.51
CA VAL A 6 -8.38 -9.78 -4.83
C VAL A 6 -8.43 -8.30 -4.48
N LEU A 7 -7.46 -7.85 -3.68
CA LEU A 7 -7.20 -6.45 -3.38
C LEU A 7 -6.06 -5.96 -4.29
N ASP A 8 -6.28 -4.85 -4.99
CA ASP A 8 -5.24 -4.17 -5.77
C ASP A 8 -4.84 -2.87 -5.06
N THR A 9 -3.55 -2.73 -4.77
CA THR A 9 -2.96 -1.57 -4.08
C THR A 9 -2.20 -0.64 -5.03
N GLY A 10 -2.10 -0.98 -6.31
CA GLY A 10 -1.24 -0.35 -7.31
C GLY A 10 0.18 -0.93 -7.33
N ALA A 11 0.76 -1.24 -6.16
CA ALA A 11 2.10 -1.83 -6.08
C ALA A 11 2.11 -3.37 -6.14
N LEU A 12 1.00 -4.00 -5.73
CA LEU A 12 0.80 -5.44 -5.72
C LEU A 12 -0.70 -5.79 -5.70
N GLU A 13 -1.01 -7.01 -6.11
CA GLU A 13 -2.30 -7.66 -5.88
C GLU A 13 -2.18 -8.66 -4.73
N SER A 14 -3.20 -8.76 -3.88
CA SER A 14 -3.20 -9.72 -2.78
C SER A 14 -4.57 -10.31 -2.45
N ILE A 15 -4.53 -11.39 -1.67
CA ILE A 15 -5.70 -12.03 -1.07
C ILE A 15 -5.45 -12.26 0.42
N ASP A 16 -6.50 -12.09 1.22
CA ASP A 16 -6.45 -12.27 2.67
C ASP A 16 -7.10 -13.58 3.10
N SER A 17 -6.43 -14.29 4.01
CA SER A 17 -6.94 -15.51 4.65
C SER A 17 -6.81 -15.44 6.16
N ARG A 18 -7.90 -15.69 6.88
CA ARG A 18 -7.86 -15.84 8.34
C ARG A 18 -7.85 -17.32 8.71
N GLU A 19 -6.79 -17.77 9.37
CA GLU A 19 -6.73 -19.14 9.87
C GLU A 19 -7.47 -19.31 11.22
N PRO A 20 -7.78 -20.55 11.65
CA PRO A 20 -8.63 -20.82 12.82
C PRO A 20 -8.19 -20.20 14.16
N ARG A 21 -6.91 -19.93 14.38
CA ARG A 21 -6.36 -19.25 15.58
C ARG A 21 -6.34 -17.72 15.42
N SER A 22 -7.10 -17.20 14.46
CA SER A 22 -7.32 -15.78 14.18
C SER A 22 -6.12 -15.02 13.62
N VAL A 23 -5.06 -15.70 13.17
CA VAL A 23 -3.98 -15.07 12.41
C VAL A 23 -4.48 -14.72 11.00
N LEU A 24 -4.19 -13.48 10.57
CA LEU A 24 -4.45 -13.01 9.22
C LEU A 24 -3.18 -13.20 8.38
N PHE A 25 -3.30 -13.94 7.29
CA PHE A 25 -2.28 -14.09 6.26
C PHE A 25 -2.69 -13.31 5.03
N GLU A 26 -1.72 -12.65 4.42
CA GLU A 26 -1.83 -12.05 3.10
C GLU A 26 -0.95 -12.85 2.12
N ILE A 27 -1.48 -13.19 0.95
CA ILE A 27 -0.71 -13.72 -0.17
C ILE A 27 -0.66 -12.64 -1.23
N ALA A 28 0.53 -12.07 -1.44
CA ALA A 28 0.76 -10.93 -2.33
C ALA A 28 1.63 -11.30 -3.53
N THR A 29 1.38 -10.68 -4.68
CA THR A 29 2.23 -10.81 -5.87
C THR A 29 3.58 -10.12 -5.68
N MET A 30 4.63 -10.66 -6.32
CA MET A 30 5.96 -10.05 -6.29
C MET A 30 6.12 -8.86 -7.25
N GLN A 31 5.28 -8.79 -8.28
CA GLN A 31 5.28 -7.75 -9.30
C GLN A 31 3.90 -7.07 -9.29
N PRO A 32 3.80 -5.79 -9.64
CA PRO A 32 4.82 -4.95 -10.29
C PRO A 32 5.88 -4.36 -9.34
N GLY A 33 5.61 -4.30 -8.03
CA GLY A 33 6.54 -3.78 -7.03
C GLY A 33 6.48 -2.25 -6.88
N CYS A 34 7.14 -1.73 -5.86
CA CYS A 34 7.01 -0.32 -5.45
C CYS A 34 7.63 0.69 -6.44
N LEU A 35 8.42 0.23 -7.40
CA LEU A 35 9.03 1.06 -8.44
C LEU A 35 8.18 1.14 -9.72
N ALA A 36 6.98 0.57 -9.72
CA ALA A 36 6.08 0.64 -10.87
C ALA A 36 5.80 2.09 -11.30
N ASP A 37 5.60 2.99 -10.33
CA ASP A 37 5.19 4.38 -10.55
C ASP A 37 6.28 5.41 -10.22
N ALA A 38 7.50 4.97 -9.89
CA ALA A 38 8.56 5.86 -9.41
C ALA A 38 9.96 5.39 -9.80
N ASP A 39 10.82 6.36 -10.09
CA ASP A 39 12.26 6.12 -10.23
C ASP A 39 12.89 5.77 -8.88
N VAL A 40 13.92 4.92 -8.90
CA VAL A 40 14.66 4.46 -7.71
C VAL A 40 15.17 5.63 -6.87
N VAL A 41 15.60 6.72 -7.50
CA VAL A 41 16.19 7.87 -6.80
C VAL A 41 15.13 8.66 -6.04
N THR A 42 13.91 8.76 -6.59
CA THR A 42 12.83 9.61 -6.06
C THR A 42 11.80 8.85 -5.24
N HIS A 43 11.81 7.51 -5.30
CA HIS A 43 10.90 6.66 -4.52
C HIS A 43 10.95 7.00 -3.02
N GLY A 44 9.77 7.11 -2.41
CA GLY A 44 9.62 7.44 -0.98
C GLY A 44 9.88 8.91 -0.60
N ARG A 45 10.13 9.81 -1.56
CA ARG A 45 10.32 11.25 -1.27
C ARG A 45 9.02 12.06 -1.24
N SER A 46 7.95 11.53 -1.82
CA SER A 46 6.65 12.19 -1.94
C SER A 46 5.54 11.23 -1.53
N LEU A 47 4.43 11.79 -1.03
CA LEU A 47 3.22 11.03 -0.70
C LEU A 47 2.45 10.69 -1.98
N MET A 48 2.38 9.39 -2.31
CA MET A 48 1.62 8.85 -3.43
C MET A 48 0.27 8.30 -2.95
N LEU A 49 -0.82 8.61 -3.65
CA LEU A 49 -2.18 8.17 -3.29
C LEU A 49 -2.83 7.49 -4.49
N SER A 50 -2.91 6.16 -4.52
CA SER A 50 -3.41 5.42 -5.69
C SER A 50 -4.90 5.63 -5.98
N GLN A 51 -5.72 5.79 -4.94
CA GLN A 51 -7.19 5.87 -5.06
C GLN A 51 -7.80 7.07 -4.32
N SER A 52 -6.99 7.98 -3.79
CA SER A 52 -7.45 9.03 -2.86
C SER A 52 -6.88 10.41 -3.15
N GLU A 53 -6.43 10.65 -4.38
CA GLU A 53 -5.90 11.96 -4.81
C GLU A 53 -6.89 13.11 -4.57
N GLU A 54 -8.20 12.86 -4.76
CA GLU A 54 -9.24 13.88 -4.53
C GLU A 54 -9.32 14.35 -3.08
N HIS A 55 -8.88 13.51 -2.13
CA HIS A 55 -8.89 13.79 -0.69
C HIS A 55 -7.51 14.25 -0.17
N ARG A 56 -6.54 14.50 -1.07
CA ARG A 56 -5.17 14.90 -0.70
C ARG A 56 -5.11 16.04 0.32
N PRO A 57 -5.90 17.14 0.22
CA PRO A 57 -5.86 18.21 1.21
C PRO A 57 -6.17 17.76 2.63
N ASP A 58 -7.11 16.82 2.79
CA ASP A 58 -7.51 16.29 4.09
C ASP A 58 -6.50 15.27 4.63
N ILE A 59 -5.85 14.51 3.74
CA ILE A 59 -4.82 13.52 4.07
C ILE A 59 -3.51 14.22 4.48
N GLU A 60 -3.17 15.33 3.81
CA GLU A 60 -1.98 16.14 4.10
C GLU A 60 -2.22 17.18 5.22
N ALA A 61 -3.45 17.35 5.70
CA ALA A 61 -3.74 18.09 6.91
C ALA A 61 -2.96 17.48 8.09
N PRO A 62 -2.27 18.30 8.90
CA PRO A 62 -0.94 18.03 9.42
C PRO A 62 -0.77 16.60 9.95
N PRO A 63 -0.26 15.67 9.12
CA PRO A 63 0.24 14.41 9.63
C PRO A 63 1.47 14.71 10.50
N VAL A 64 1.62 13.99 11.61
CA VAL A 64 2.82 14.14 12.47
C VAL A 64 4.06 13.90 11.59
N PRO A 65 4.97 14.88 11.41
CA PRO A 65 6.08 14.73 10.48
C PRO A 65 7.01 13.59 10.91
N ILE A 66 7.15 12.57 10.07
CA ILE A 66 8.09 11.48 10.30
C ILE A 66 9.43 11.87 9.68
N ARG A 67 10.46 12.05 10.50
CA ARG A 67 11.83 12.24 10.03
C ARG A 67 12.49 10.87 9.86
N SER A 68 12.92 10.56 8.65
CA SER A 68 13.82 9.42 8.42
C SER A 68 15.21 9.81 8.93
N CYS A 69 15.69 9.12 9.97
CA CYS A 69 17.11 9.17 10.34
C CYS A 69 17.87 8.41 9.24
N ARG A 70 18.64 9.15 8.44
CA ARG A 70 19.68 8.57 7.59
C ARG A 70 20.96 8.41 8.37
#